data_AF-B8DQS5-F1
#
_entry.id   AF-B8DQS5-F1
#
_cell.length_a   1.000
_cell.length_b   1.000
_cell.length_c   1.000
_cell.angle_alpha   90.00
_cell.angle_beta   90.00
_cell.angle_gamma   90.00
#
_symmetry.space_group_name_H-M   'P 1'
#
loop_
_entity.id
_entity.type
_entity.pdbx_description
1 polymer ?
#
loop_
_entity_poly.entity_id
_entity_poly.type
_entity_poly.pdbx_seq_one_letter_code
_entity_poly.pdbx_strand_id
1 'polypeptide(L)'
;MSAGPLPGMSASPAYTVDEVLDNFAALLDSFDFTPEIDAMGIGRMQFMRRKRALQDLRALFIALWRLALRRSFPDDFEVIFETFLERFQQAPTRNAARQEATALTEKVRGYVGMLEHKGDTDFSEAAHHLVSLLSLGDAEAKTLRLRLALHIRSTYRLIFDKLI
;
A
#
# COMPACT_ATOMS: atom_id res chain seq x y z
N MET A 1 -42.22 13.37 -37.84
CA MET A 1 -41.97 12.06 -37.23
C MET A 1 -40.85 12.25 -36.23
N SER A 2 -41.19 12.34 -34.94
CA SER A 2 -40.24 12.52 -33.85
C SER A 2 -39.62 11.18 -33.49
N ALA A 3 -38.30 11.07 -33.57
CA ALA A 3 -37.56 9.99 -32.91
C ALA A 3 -36.99 10.58 -31.60
N GLY A 4 -37.47 10.05 -30.48
CA GLY A 4 -37.10 10.49 -29.13
C GLY A 4 -35.65 10.17 -28.77
N PRO A 5 -35.11 10.82 -27.72
CA PRO A 5 -33.76 10.56 -27.24
C PRO A 5 -33.66 9.14 -26.67
N LEU A 6 -32.56 8.45 -26.98
CA LEU A 6 -32.25 7.13 -26.44
C LEU A 6 -32.00 7.22 -24.92
N PRO A 7 -32.58 6.32 -24.11
CA PRO A 7 -32.30 6.23 -22.69
C PRO A 7 -31.05 5.37 -22.45
N GLY A 8 -30.24 5.77 -21.48
CA GLY A 8 -29.24 4.90 -20.88
C GLY A 8 -27.81 5.27 -21.23
N MET A 9 -27.22 6.10 -20.37
CA MET A 9 -25.91 5.85 -19.77
C MET A 9 -25.76 6.88 -18.67
N SER A 10 -26.26 6.55 -17.48
CA SER A 10 -25.68 7.13 -16.27
C SER A 10 -24.25 6.62 -16.23
N ALA A 11 -23.34 7.32 -16.90
CA ALA A 11 -21.93 7.20 -16.61
C ALA A 11 -21.79 7.65 -15.16
N SER A 12 -21.62 6.68 -14.25
CA SER A 12 -20.93 6.93 -12.99
C SER A 12 -19.70 7.78 -13.33
N PRO A 13 -19.32 8.78 -12.50
CA PRO A 13 -18.17 9.61 -12.85
C PRO A 13 -16.99 8.66 -13.09
N ALA A 14 -16.55 8.60 -14.34
CA ALA A 14 -15.38 7.81 -14.70
C ALA A 14 -14.21 8.56 -14.09
N TYR A 15 -13.82 8.16 -12.87
CA TYR A 15 -12.66 8.72 -12.20
C TYR A 15 -11.50 8.72 -13.18
N THR A 16 -10.87 9.88 -13.34
CA THR A 16 -9.67 9.99 -14.16
C THR A 16 -8.52 9.29 -13.44
N VAL A 17 -7.55 8.78 -14.21
CA VAL A 17 -6.33 8.19 -13.62
C VAL A 17 -5.66 9.18 -12.66
N ASP A 18 -5.64 10.46 -13.00
CA ASP A 18 -5.09 11.51 -12.12
C ASP A 18 -5.82 11.61 -10.77
N GLU A 19 -7.15 11.54 -10.74
CA GLU A 19 -7.91 11.55 -9.48
C GLU A 19 -7.61 10.34 -8.60
N VAL A 20 -7.47 9.15 -9.19
CA VAL A 20 -7.11 7.92 -8.45
C VAL A 20 -5.71 8.04 -7.85
N LEU A 21 -4.76 8.59 -8.62
CA LEU A 21 -3.39 8.83 -8.17
C LEU A 21 -3.32 9.86 -7.04
N ASP A 22 -4.01 10.98 -7.19
CA ASP A 22 -4.01 12.07 -6.23
C ASP A 22 -4.72 11.68 -4.92
N ASN A 23 -5.85 10.96 -5.01
CA ASN A 23 -6.52 10.40 -3.85
C ASN A 23 -5.58 9.47 -3.07
N PHE A 24 -4.92 8.53 -3.77
CA PHE A 24 -4.01 7.62 -3.10
C PHE A 24 -2.79 8.33 -2.49
N ALA A 25 -2.23 9.33 -3.17
CA ALA A 25 -1.15 10.15 -2.62
C ALA A 25 -1.58 10.84 -1.32
N ALA A 26 -2.77 11.45 -1.30
CA ALA A 26 -3.31 12.08 -0.09
C ALA A 26 -3.59 11.06 1.03
N LEU A 27 -4.07 9.85 0.68
CA LEU A 27 -4.26 8.77 1.64
C LEU A 27 -2.93 8.31 2.25
N LEU A 28 -1.90 8.12 1.42
CA LEU A 28 -0.58 7.68 1.85
C LEU A 28 0.10 8.71 2.77
N ASP A 29 -0.07 10.00 2.49
CA ASP A 29 0.54 11.09 3.27
C ASP A 29 -0.20 11.37 4.58
N SER A 30 -1.50 11.09 4.64
CA SER A 30 -2.31 11.26 5.86
C SER A 30 -2.30 10.04 6.79
N PHE A 31 -1.81 8.88 6.34
CA PHE A 31 -1.80 7.66 7.15
C PHE A 31 -0.73 7.72 8.25
N ASP A 32 -1.15 7.62 9.51
CA ASP A 32 -0.25 7.53 10.66
C ASP A 32 0.14 6.07 10.94
N PHE A 33 1.41 5.74 10.69
CA PHE A 33 1.99 4.42 10.93
C PHE A 33 2.52 4.23 12.37
N THR A 34 2.43 5.26 13.22
CA THR A 34 2.95 5.22 14.60
C THR A 34 2.33 4.08 15.43
N PRO A 35 1.00 3.85 15.40
CA PRO A 35 0.38 2.77 16.14
C PRO A 35 0.92 1.38 15.76
N GLU A 36 1.19 1.15 14.47
CA GLU A 36 1.70 -0.12 13.96
C GLU A 36 3.14 -0.35 14.40
N ILE A 37 3.97 0.69 14.37
CA ILE A 37 5.35 0.63 14.86
C ILE A 37 5.37 0.32 16.37
N ASP A 38 4.47 0.93 17.13
CA ASP A 38 4.33 0.69 18.58
C ASP A 38 3.82 -0.75 18.85
N ALA A 39 2.87 -1.25 18.04
CA ALA A 39 2.35 -2.61 18.14
C ALA A 39 3.39 -3.70 17.81
N MET A 40 4.38 -3.38 16.97
CA MET A 40 5.56 -4.22 16.73
C MET A 40 6.57 -4.22 17.88
N GLY A 41 6.33 -3.46 18.96
CA GLY A 41 7.19 -3.41 20.14
C GLY A 41 8.46 -2.58 19.93
N ILE A 42 8.52 -1.72 18.91
CA ILE A 42 9.69 -0.89 18.62
C ILE A 42 9.66 0.34 19.52
N GLY A 43 10.54 0.38 20.51
CA GLY A 43 10.59 1.47 21.50
C GLY A 43 10.79 2.85 20.87
N ARG A 44 10.24 3.90 21.50
CA ARG A 44 10.25 5.30 21.01
C ARG A 44 11.66 5.85 20.74
N MET A 45 12.66 5.40 21.50
CA MET A 45 14.07 5.82 21.35
C MET A 45 14.83 5.05 20.27
N GLN A 46 14.24 4.02 19.65
CA GLN A 46 14.90 3.20 18.63
C GLN A 46 14.78 3.83 17.23
N PHE A 47 15.20 5.09 17.08
CA PHE A 47 14.95 5.93 15.89
C PHE A 47 15.28 5.25 14.56
N MET A 48 16.44 4.60 14.45
CA MET A 48 16.83 3.90 13.21
C MET A 48 15.91 2.71 12.89
N ARG A 49 15.52 1.93 13.91
CA ARG A 49 14.58 0.81 13.73
C ARG A 49 13.18 1.31 13.39
N ARG A 50 12.73 2.40 14.01
CA ARG A 50 11.46 3.05 13.69
C ARG A 50 11.45 3.60 12.26
N LYS A 51 12.53 4.26 11.82
CA LYS A 51 12.66 4.73 10.43
C LYS A 51 12.57 3.57 9.43
N ARG A 52 13.25 2.46 9.70
CA ARG A 52 13.20 1.27 8.83
C ARG A 52 11.81 0.65 8.81
N ALA A 53 11.19 0.45 9.97
CA ALA A 53 9.83 -0.08 10.09
C ALA A 53 8.81 0.81 9.38
N LEU A 54 8.94 2.13 9.48
CA LEU A 54 8.10 3.09 8.75
C LEU A 54 8.23 2.89 7.23
N GLN A 55 9.44 2.73 6.71
CA GLN A 55 9.65 2.45 5.28
C GLN A 55 9.04 1.13 4.86
N ASP A 56 9.15 0.08 5.67
CA ASP A 56 8.56 -1.23 5.39
C ASP A 56 7.02 -1.18 5.40
N LEU A 57 6.42 -0.51 6.39
CA LEU A 57 4.96 -0.34 6.45
C LEU A 57 4.43 0.52 5.31
N ARG A 58 5.12 1.62 4.97
CA ARG A 58 4.75 2.49 3.84
C ARG A 58 4.86 1.74 2.51
N ALA A 59 5.90 0.93 2.34
CA ALA A 59 6.05 0.10 1.14
C ALA A 59 4.93 -0.96 1.03
N LEU A 60 4.61 -1.63 2.14
CA LEU A 60 3.49 -2.57 2.18
C LEU A 60 2.16 -1.87 1.86
N PHE A 61 1.93 -0.67 2.40
CA PHE A 61 0.71 0.10 2.13
C PHE A 61 0.51 0.37 0.62
N ILE A 62 1.58 0.76 -0.08
CA ILE A 62 1.57 0.94 -1.54
C ILE A 62 1.34 -0.38 -2.28
N ALA A 63 1.94 -1.49 -1.83
CA ALA A 63 1.72 -2.80 -2.43
C ALA A 63 0.27 -3.30 -2.23
N LEU A 64 -0.35 -3.02 -1.08
CA LEU A 64 -1.76 -3.31 -0.84
C LEU A 64 -2.68 -2.47 -1.72
N TRP A 65 -2.30 -1.24 -2.02
CA TRP A 65 -3.03 -0.41 -2.99
C TRP A 65 -2.99 -1.01 -4.40
N ARG A 66 -1.87 -1.60 -4.85
CA ARG A 66 -1.85 -2.37 -6.11
C ARG A 66 -2.88 -3.50 -6.12
N LEU A 67 -3.00 -4.24 -5.01
CA LEU A 67 -4.04 -5.28 -4.89
C LEU A 67 -5.46 -4.70 -4.99
N ALA A 68 -5.68 -3.53 -4.39
CA ALA A 68 -6.99 -2.86 -4.44
C ALA A 68 -7.30 -2.35 -5.85
N LEU A 69 -6.31 -1.80 -6.55
CA LEU A 69 -6.40 -1.41 -7.96
C LEU A 69 -6.73 -2.61 -8.85
N ARG A 70 -6.02 -3.74 -8.69
CA ARG A 70 -6.27 -4.97 -9.48
C ARG A 70 -7.72 -5.44 -9.40
N ARG A 71 -8.36 -5.24 -8.24
CA ARG A 71 -9.76 -5.61 -8.02
C ARG A 71 -10.76 -4.63 -8.63
N SER A 72 -10.41 -3.34 -8.69
CA SER A 72 -11.33 -2.27 -9.12
C SER A 72 -11.15 -1.86 -10.59
N PHE A 73 -9.93 -1.97 -11.10
CA PHE A 73 -9.48 -1.60 -12.44
C PHE A 73 -8.65 -2.74 -13.06
N PRO A 74 -9.24 -3.94 -13.26
CA PRO A 74 -8.47 -5.14 -13.65
C PRO A 74 -7.69 -5.01 -14.96
N ASP A 75 -8.13 -4.14 -15.87
CA ASP A 75 -7.49 -3.92 -17.17
C ASP A 75 -6.37 -2.85 -17.11
N ASP A 76 -6.46 -1.90 -16.16
CA ASP A 76 -5.59 -0.72 -16.11
C ASP A 76 -4.69 -0.66 -14.85
N PHE A 77 -4.88 -1.55 -13.87
CA PHE A 77 -4.22 -1.45 -12.56
C PHE A 77 -2.69 -1.38 -12.64
N GLU A 78 -2.08 -2.08 -13.60
CA GLU A 78 -0.63 -2.04 -13.79
C GLU A 78 -0.20 -0.65 -14.26
N VAL A 79 -0.86 -0.09 -15.27
CA VAL A 79 -0.56 1.24 -15.79
C VAL A 79 -0.74 2.31 -14.70
N ILE A 80 -1.84 2.25 -13.95
CA ILE A 80 -2.11 3.19 -12.84
C ILE A 80 -1.01 3.06 -11.76
N PHE A 81 -0.67 1.83 -11.38
CA PHE A 81 0.32 1.57 -10.35
C PHE A 81 1.74 2.02 -10.76
N GLU A 82 2.15 1.71 -11.98
CA GLU A 82 3.45 2.13 -12.53
C GLU A 82 3.54 3.65 -12.62
N THR A 83 2.48 4.30 -13.11
CA THR A 83 2.41 5.77 -13.18
C THR A 83 2.56 6.41 -11.79
N PHE A 84 1.95 5.82 -10.76
CA PHE A 84 2.14 6.28 -9.38
C PHE A 84 3.60 6.17 -8.92
N LEU A 85 4.24 5.02 -9.14
CA LEU A 85 5.63 4.81 -8.72
C LEU A 85 6.61 5.73 -9.43
N GLU A 86 6.41 5.97 -10.73
CA GLU A 86 7.20 6.93 -11.50
C GLU A 86 7.06 8.35 -10.94
N ARG A 87 5.82 8.81 -10.70
CA ARG A 87 5.56 10.12 -10.08
C ARG A 87 6.21 10.20 -8.69
N PHE A 88 6.08 9.15 -7.89
CA PHE A 88 6.63 9.09 -6.55
C PHE A 88 8.17 9.19 -6.53
N GLN A 89 8.85 8.55 -7.48
CA GLN A 89 10.31 8.61 -7.63
C GLN A 89 10.80 9.96 -8.18
N GLN A 90 10.01 10.62 -9.02
CA GLN A 90 10.37 11.88 -9.66
C GLN A 90 10.04 13.12 -8.81
N ALA A 91 9.08 13.02 -7.89
CA ALA A 91 8.64 14.13 -7.04
C ALA A 91 9.78 14.80 -6.23
N PRO A 92 10.74 14.06 -5.63
CA PRO A 92 11.83 14.69 -4.91
C PRO A 92 12.84 15.37 -5.85
N THR A 93 13.19 16.62 -5.53
CA THR A 93 14.20 17.39 -6.28
C THR A 93 15.63 17.17 -5.78
N ARG A 94 15.81 16.76 -4.51
CA ARG A 94 17.11 16.52 -3.88
C ARG A 94 17.57 15.07 -4.07
N ASN A 95 18.85 14.86 -4.37
CA ASN A 95 19.43 13.53 -4.60
C ASN A 95 19.21 12.54 -3.45
N ALA A 96 19.38 12.98 -2.19
CA ALA A 96 19.16 12.10 -1.03
C ALA A 96 17.69 11.63 -0.92
N ALA A 97 16.74 12.53 -1.17
CA ALA A 97 15.32 12.18 -1.15
C ALA A 97 14.92 11.29 -2.34
N ARG A 98 15.55 11.47 -3.51
CA ARG A 98 15.40 10.54 -4.65
C ARG A 98 15.90 9.14 -4.30
N GLN A 99 17.06 9.01 -3.67
CA GLN A 99 17.58 7.72 -3.23
C GLN A 99 16.65 7.04 -2.22
N GLU A 100 16.06 7.80 -1.29
CA GLU A 100 15.06 7.26 -0.36
C GLU A 100 13.78 6.79 -1.10
N ALA A 101 13.31 7.54 -2.10
CA ALA A 101 12.16 7.14 -2.92
C ALA A 101 12.44 5.89 -3.76
N THR A 102 13.63 5.78 -4.35
CA THR A 102 14.09 4.56 -5.05
C THR A 102 14.14 3.38 -4.09
N ALA A 103 14.75 3.53 -2.92
CA ALA A 103 14.83 2.46 -1.92
C ALA A 103 13.44 2.02 -1.42
N LEU A 104 12.50 2.95 -1.28
CA LEU A 104 11.11 2.62 -0.96
C LEU A 104 10.44 1.84 -2.10
N THR A 105 10.67 2.25 -3.35
CA THR A 105 10.12 1.57 -4.53
C THR A 105 10.60 0.13 -4.62
N GLU A 106 11.88 -0.15 -4.34
CA GLU A 106 12.40 -1.53 -4.27
C GLU A 106 11.68 -2.36 -3.19
N LYS A 107 11.43 -1.78 -2.01
CA LYS A 107 10.64 -2.44 -0.96
C LYS A 107 9.21 -2.71 -1.43
N VAL A 108 8.58 -1.76 -2.13
CA VAL A 108 7.23 -1.94 -2.69
C VAL A 108 7.22 -3.15 -3.63
N ARG A 109 8.19 -3.28 -4.53
CA ARG A 109 8.30 -4.45 -5.42
C ARG A 109 8.45 -5.75 -4.66
N GLY A 110 9.24 -5.77 -3.59
CA GLY A 110 9.37 -6.93 -2.70
C GLY A 110 8.03 -7.36 -2.10
N TYR A 111 7.26 -6.41 -1.55
CA TYR A 111 5.93 -6.71 -1.02
C TYR A 111 4.91 -7.09 -2.10
N VAL A 112 4.98 -6.48 -3.30
CA VAL A 112 4.15 -6.89 -4.44
C VAL A 112 4.38 -8.37 -4.77
N GLY A 113 5.64 -8.82 -4.84
CA GLY A 113 5.97 -10.23 -5.09
C GLY A 113 5.38 -11.18 -4.03
N MET A 114 5.46 -10.82 -2.74
CA MET A 114 4.87 -11.61 -1.66
C MET A 114 3.33 -11.69 -1.73
N LEU A 115 2.70 -10.67 -2.31
CA LEU A 115 1.24 -10.57 -2.42
C LEU A 115 0.69 -11.19 -3.72
N GLU A 116 1.52 -11.43 -4.73
CA GLU A 116 1.05 -11.83 -6.07
C GLU A 116 0.36 -13.20 -6.09
N HIS A 117 0.87 -14.16 -5.32
CA HIS A 117 0.39 -15.53 -5.40
C HIS A 117 -0.94 -15.76 -4.67
N LYS A 118 -1.15 -15.09 -3.52
CA LYS A 118 -2.36 -15.26 -2.69
C LYS A 118 -3.31 -14.05 -2.73
N GLY A 119 -2.88 -12.92 -3.30
CA GLY A 119 -3.71 -11.72 -3.42
C GLY A 119 -4.23 -11.21 -2.06
N ASP A 120 -5.52 -10.95 -1.99
CA ASP A 120 -6.23 -10.47 -0.79
C ASP A 120 -6.72 -11.60 0.15
N THR A 121 -6.42 -12.86 -0.19
CA THR A 121 -6.91 -14.03 0.56
C THR A 121 -6.02 -14.39 1.75
N ASP A 122 -4.72 -14.15 1.65
CA ASP A 122 -3.72 -14.50 2.66
C ASP A 122 -2.57 -13.48 2.68
N PHE A 123 -2.32 -12.90 3.86
CA PHE A 123 -1.26 -11.91 4.11
C PHE A 123 -0.14 -12.45 5.00
N SER A 124 -0.10 -13.77 5.23
CA SER A 124 0.83 -14.40 6.16
C SER A 124 2.29 -14.25 5.76
N GLU A 125 2.60 -14.22 4.46
CA GLU A 125 3.96 -14.02 3.95
C GLU A 125 4.47 -12.61 4.21
N ALA A 126 3.69 -11.57 3.87
CA ALA A 126 4.02 -10.19 4.18
C ALA A 126 4.14 -9.94 5.69
N ALA A 127 3.24 -10.54 6.49
CA ALA A 127 3.32 -10.49 7.94
C ALA A 127 4.57 -11.21 8.48
N HIS A 128 4.94 -12.36 7.90
CA HIS A 128 6.15 -13.08 8.27
C HIS A 128 7.40 -12.27 7.97
N HIS A 129 7.47 -11.62 6.82
CA HIS A 129 8.57 -10.70 6.48
C HIS A 129 8.66 -9.55 7.49
N LEU A 130 7.55 -8.87 7.81
CA LEU A 130 7.59 -7.78 8.80
C LEU A 130 8.11 -8.26 10.17
N VAL A 131 7.70 -9.45 10.61
CA VAL A 131 8.18 -10.03 11.88
C VAL A 131 9.65 -10.44 11.81
N SER A 132 10.14 -10.94 10.67
CA SER A 132 11.55 -11.36 10.55
C SER A 132 12.54 -10.19 10.64
N LEU A 133 12.06 -8.95 10.39
CA LEU A 133 12.82 -7.73 10.63
C LEU A 133 12.99 -7.41 12.13
N LEU A 134 12.27 -8.11 13.00
CA LEU A 134 12.29 -7.93 14.45
C LEU A 134 13.08 -9.08 15.10
N SER A 135 13.92 -8.73 16.08
CA SER A 135 14.60 -9.72 16.92
C SER A 135 13.67 -10.15 18.06
N LEU A 136 12.74 -11.06 17.77
CA LEU A 136 11.76 -11.61 18.73
C LEU A 136 12.01 -13.10 18.98
N GLY A 137 11.59 -13.59 20.15
CA GLY A 137 11.53 -15.04 20.40
C GLY A 137 10.39 -15.70 19.61
N ASP A 138 10.48 -17.01 19.37
CA ASP A 138 9.57 -17.75 18.47
C ASP A 138 8.07 -17.61 18.83
N ALA A 139 7.74 -17.67 20.13
CA ALA A 139 6.36 -17.55 20.60
C ALA A 139 5.80 -16.12 20.38
N GLU A 140 6.61 -15.10 20.62
CA GLU A 140 6.27 -13.70 20.40
C GLU A 140 6.13 -13.40 18.90
N ALA A 141 7.06 -13.90 18.10
CA ALA A 141 7.05 -13.79 16.64
C ALA A 141 5.79 -14.42 16.03
N LYS A 142 5.39 -15.62 16.48
CA LYS A 142 4.16 -16.27 16.01
C LYS A 142 2.91 -15.44 16.33
N THR A 143 2.83 -14.93 17.55
CA THR A 143 1.68 -14.12 18.02
C THR A 143 1.61 -12.79 17.29
N LEU A 144 2.74 -12.11 17.08
CA LEU A 144 2.80 -10.87 16.34
C LEU A 144 2.46 -11.07 14.86
N ARG A 145 2.94 -12.14 14.22
CA ARG A 145 2.63 -12.46 12.82
C ARG A 145 1.13 -12.59 12.57
N LEU A 146 0.40 -13.29 13.46
CA LEU A 146 -1.05 -13.41 13.32
C LEU A 146 -1.75 -12.05 13.43
N ARG A 147 -1.36 -11.25 14.44
CA ARG A 147 -1.91 -9.90 14.62
C ARG A 147 -1.63 -9.00 13.41
N LEU A 148 -0.41 -9.04 12.87
CA LEU A 148 -0.04 -8.29 11.68
C LEU A 148 -0.85 -8.74 10.47
N ALA A 149 -1.01 -10.04 10.22
CA ALA A 149 -1.81 -10.51 9.07
C ALA A 149 -3.26 -9.98 9.12
N LEU A 150 -3.88 -9.93 10.31
CA LEU A 150 -5.21 -9.36 10.49
C LEU A 150 -5.22 -7.84 10.28
N HIS A 151 -4.21 -7.15 10.80
CA HIS A 151 -4.07 -5.72 10.62
C HIS A 151 -3.87 -5.36 9.13
N ILE A 152 -2.99 -6.07 8.42
CA ILE A 152 -2.77 -5.92 6.98
C ILE A 152 -4.08 -6.09 6.21
N ARG A 153 -4.89 -7.11 6.56
CA ARG A 153 -6.23 -7.28 5.96
C ARG A 153 -7.15 -6.09 6.24
N SER A 154 -7.13 -5.53 7.45
CA SER A 154 -7.92 -4.33 7.79
C SER A 154 -7.46 -3.12 6.98
N THR A 155 -6.15 -2.93 6.84
CA THR A 155 -5.56 -1.84 6.07
C THR A 155 -5.87 -1.97 4.59
N TYR A 156 -5.81 -3.18 4.02
CA TYR A 156 -6.26 -3.45 2.65
C TYR A 156 -7.71 -3.01 2.43
N ARG A 157 -8.62 -3.37 3.34
CA ARG A 157 -10.04 -2.95 3.26
C ARG A 157 -10.18 -1.44 3.31
N LEU A 158 -9.47 -0.76 4.22
CA LEU A 158 -9.48 0.70 4.29
C LEU A 158 -9.01 1.36 2.99
N ILE A 159 -7.94 0.83 2.38
CA ILE A 159 -7.44 1.33 1.09
C ILE A 159 -8.47 1.09 -0.01
N PHE A 160 -9.05 -0.10 -0.06
CA PHE A 160 -10.06 -0.46 -1.05
C PHE A 160 -11.32 0.42 -0.94
N ASP A 161 -11.80 0.65 0.28
CA ASP A 161 -12.99 1.48 0.55
C ASP A 161 -12.77 2.97 0.22
N LYS A 162 -11.50 3.42 0.16
CA LYS A 162 -11.13 4.81 -0.14
C LYS A 162 -10.65 5.03 -1.59
N LEU A 163 -10.65 3.98 -2.41
CA LEU A 163 -10.12 4.03 -3.77
C LEU A 163 -10.90 4.97 -4.70
N ILE A 164 -12.19 5.21 -4.38
CA ILE A 164 -13.16 6.01 -5.16
C ILE A 164 -14.03 6.87 -4.24
#